data_AF-A0AAV5MFC8-F1
#
_entry.id   AF-A0AAV5MFC8-F1
#
_cell.length_a   1.000
_cell.length_b   1.000
_cell.length_c   1.000
_cell.angle_alpha   90.00
_cell.angle_beta   90.00
_cell.angle_gamma   90.00
#
_symmetry.space_group_name_H-M   'P 1'
#
loop_
_entity.id
_entity.type
_entity.pdbx_description
1 polymer ?
#
loop_
_entity_poly.entity_id
_entity_poly.type
_entity_poly.pdbx_seq_one_letter_code
_entity_poly.pdbx_strand_id
1 'polypeptide(L)'
;MFPENLSAFAHLTAGAIGGVAASLIRVPTEVVKQRMQTGQFSSPSDAVRLIASKEGFKGLYAGYGSFLLRDLPFDAIQFCIYEQLRIGYKAAARRDLNDPENAVIGAFAGALTGAITTPLDVVKTRLMVQGSANQYKGIFDCVQTIVREEGPSALLKGIGPRVMWIGIGGSIFFGVLESTKRLLAERRPKPLNGKHD
;
A
#
# COMPACT_ATOMS: atom_id res chain seq x y z
N MET A 1 -8.52 -23.34 -23.56
CA MET A 1 -9.26 -22.35 -22.75
C MET A 1 -9.23 -22.87 -21.32
N PHE A 2 -8.33 -22.34 -20.47
CA PHE A 2 -8.21 -22.82 -19.10
C PHE A 2 -9.43 -22.34 -18.29
N PRO A 3 -10.00 -23.18 -17.41
CA PRO A 3 -11.16 -22.79 -16.61
C PRO A 3 -10.82 -21.55 -15.74
N GLU A 4 -11.73 -20.58 -15.65
CA GLU A 4 -11.51 -19.26 -15.03
C GLU A 4 -10.97 -19.34 -13.59
N ASN A 5 -11.37 -20.38 -12.85
CA ASN A 5 -10.87 -20.73 -11.52
C ASN A 5 -9.39 -21.14 -11.48
N LEU A 6 -8.88 -21.80 -12.53
CA LEU A 6 -7.46 -22.14 -12.65
C LEU A 6 -6.62 -20.88 -12.97
N SER A 7 -7.19 -19.96 -13.76
CA SER A 7 -6.58 -18.66 -14.03
C SER A 7 -6.51 -17.80 -12.77
N ALA A 8 -7.60 -17.68 -12.00
CA ALA A 8 -7.61 -16.92 -10.76
C ALA A 8 -6.62 -17.47 -9.72
N PHE A 9 -6.56 -18.79 -9.55
CA PHE A 9 -5.60 -19.44 -8.65
C PHE A 9 -4.15 -19.28 -9.13
N ALA A 10 -3.90 -19.38 -10.43
CA ALA A 10 -2.57 -19.13 -11.01
C ALA A 10 -2.11 -17.69 -10.81
N HIS A 11 -3.00 -16.70 -11.00
CA HIS A 11 -2.67 -15.29 -10.74
C HIS A 11 -2.46 -15.02 -9.24
N LEU A 12 -3.27 -15.62 -8.36
CA LEU A 12 -3.10 -15.52 -6.91
C LEU A 12 -1.78 -16.12 -6.43
N THR A 13 -1.42 -17.31 -6.90
CA THR A 13 -0.17 -17.99 -6.52
C THR A 13 1.05 -17.29 -7.12
N ALA A 14 0.99 -16.86 -8.38
CA ALA A 14 2.05 -16.05 -8.99
C ALA A 14 2.23 -14.71 -8.27
N GLY A 15 1.13 -14.06 -7.88
CA GLY A 15 1.14 -12.83 -7.08
C GLY A 15 1.73 -13.06 -5.69
N ALA A 16 1.38 -14.15 -5.02
CA ALA A 16 1.93 -14.51 -3.71
C ALA A 16 3.44 -14.82 -3.78
N ILE A 17 3.88 -15.60 -4.78
CA ILE A 17 5.30 -15.91 -4.97
C ILE A 17 6.09 -14.64 -5.33
N GLY A 18 5.55 -13.81 -6.23
CA GLY A 18 6.13 -12.52 -6.58
C GLY A 18 6.20 -11.59 -5.38
N GLY A 19 5.15 -11.55 -4.55
CA GLY A 19 5.10 -10.82 -3.29
C GLY A 19 6.16 -11.28 -2.31
N VAL A 20 6.32 -12.59 -2.09
CA VAL A 20 7.36 -13.16 -1.23
C VAL A 20 8.77 -12.82 -1.76
N ALA A 21 9.01 -12.98 -3.06
CA ALA A 21 10.29 -12.65 -3.67
C ALA A 21 10.63 -11.15 -3.54
N ALA A 22 9.66 -10.27 -3.80
CA ALA A 22 9.83 -8.83 -3.62
C ALA A 22 10.04 -8.45 -2.15
N SER A 23 9.39 -9.17 -1.22
CA SER A 23 9.50 -8.96 0.23
C SER A 23 10.92 -9.21 0.75
N LEU A 24 11.68 -10.13 0.14
CA LEU A 24 13.08 -10.39 0.53
C LEU A 24 13.96 -9.15 0.35
N ILE A 25 13.69 -8.33 -0.66
CA ILE A 25 14.44 -7.09 -0.93
C ILE A 25 13.81 -5.91 -0.18
N ARG A 26 12.48 -5.86 -0.13
CA ARG A 26 11.74 -4.71 0.42
C ARG A 26 11.83 -4.62 1.93
N VAL A 27 11.76 -5.75 2.64
CA VAL A 27 11.70 -5.76 4.12
C VAL A 27 12.95 -5.15 4.76
N PRO A 28 14.19 -5.48 4.37
CA PRO A 28 15.39 -4.83 4.92
C PRO A 28 15.37 -3.31 4.73
N THR A 29 14.97 -2.82 3.56
CA THR A 29 14.87 -1.38 3.29
C THR A 29 13.80 -0.71 4.14
N GLU A 30 12.67 -1.37 4.35
CA GLU A 30 11.56 -0.85 5.14
C GLU A 30 11.89 -0.80 6.64
N VAL A 31 12.60 -1.81 7.17
CA VAL A 31 13.11 -1.82 8.55
C VAL A 31 14.08 -0.67 8.79
N VAL A 32 15.04 -0.46 7.88
CA VAL A 32 16.00 0.66 7.97
C VAL A 32 15.27 1.99 7.95
N LYS A 33 14.34 2.18 7.01
CA LYS A 33 13.55 3.42 6.90
C LYS A 33 12.73 3.69 8.16
N GLN A 34 12.06 2.69 8.72
CA GLN A 34 11.25 2.86 9.93
C GLN A 34 12.10 3.19 11.16
N ARG A 35 13.25 2.55 11.36
CA ARG A 35 14.17 2.87 12.47
C ARG A 35 14.86 4.23 12.31
N MET A 36 15.05 4.71 11.08
CA MET A 36 15.46 6.10 10.86
C MET A 36 14.36 7.09 11.23
N GLN A 37 13.10 6.79 10.88
CA GLN A 37 11.95 7.66 11.16
C GLN A 37 11.61 7.75 12.66
N THR A 38 12.06 6.80 13.49
CA THR A 38 11.95 6.88 14.95
C THR A 38 13.04 7.75 15.59
N GLY A 39 13.93 8.33 14.79
CA GLY A 39 15.00 9.22 15.26
C GLY A 39 16.21 8.49 15.85
N GLN A 40 16.26 7.16 15.78
CA GLN A 40 17.36 6.37 16.35
C GLN A 40 18.66 6.43 15.52
N PHE A 41 18.59 6.88 14.26
CA PHE A 41 19.74 6.90 13.35
C PHE A 41 19.74 8.13 12.44
N SER A 42 20.90 8.78 12.32
CA SER A 42 21.10 9.95 11.46
C SER A 42 21.47 9.56 10.01
N SER A 43 21.98 8.35 9.79
CA SER A 43 22.42 7.86 8.48
C SER A 43 21.90 6.43 8.20
N PRO A 44 21.46 6.13 6.95
CA PRO A 44 21.04 4.79 6.56
C PRO A 44 22.17 3.75 6.66
N SER A 45 23.42 4.14 6.36
CA SER A 45 24.58 3.23 6.44
C SER A 45 24.87 2.82 7.88
N ASP A 46 24.68 3.75 8.81
CA ASP A 46 24.91 3.51 10.24
C ASP A 46 23.80 2.66 10.84
N ALA A 47 22.55 2.87 10.40
CA ALA A 47 21.44 2.00 10.73
C ALA A 47 21.70 0.56 10.29
N VAL A 48 22.07 0.33 9.03
CA VAL A 48 22.37 -1.02 8.52
C VAL A 48 23.53 -1.66 9.29
N ARG A 49 24.63 -0.92 9.50
CA ARG A 49 25.83 -1.43 10.19
C ARG A 49 25.55 -1.77 11.66
N LEU A 50 24.78 -0.94 12.36
CA LEU A 50 24.48 -1.16 13.78
C LEU A 50 23.44 -2.28 13.98
N ILE A 51 22.45 -2.39 13.08
CA ILE A 51 21.48 -3.49 13.11
C ILE A 51 22.20 -4.82 12.84
N ALA A 52 23.05 -4.85 11.81
CA ALA A 52 23.80 -6.05 11.47
C ALA A 52 24.79 -6.46 12.58
N SER A 53 25.40 -5.51 13.29
CA SER A 53 26.37 -5.81 14.36
C SER A 53 25.71 -6.17 15.70
N LYS A 54 24.56 -5.58 16.06
CA LYS A 54 23.86 -5.84 17.33
C LYS A 54 22.85 -6.98 17.25
N GLU A 55 22.12 -7.10 16.15
CA GLU A 55 20.98 -8.03 16.00
C GLU A 55 21.27 -9.14 14.97
N GLY A 56 22.40 -9.04 14.26
CA GLY A 56 22.73 -9.91 13.14
C GLY A 56 21.86 -9.67 11.91
N PHE A 57 22.09 -10.47 10.86
CA PHE A 57 21.29 -10.41 9.63
C PHE A 57 19.79 -10.71 9.86
N LYS A 58 19.43 -11.40 10.95
CA LYS A 58 18.03 -11.63 11.33
C LYS A 58 17.32 -10.34 11.77
N GLY A 59 18.03 -9.36 12.33
CA GLY A 59 17.45 -8.06 12.70
C GLY A 59 16.97 -7.23 11.52
N LEU A 60 17.58 -7.39 10.34
CA LEU A 60 17.13 -6.75 9.10
C LEU A 60 15.80 -7.32 8.59
N TYR A 61 15.44 -8.53 9.01
CA TYR A 61 14.15 -9.18 8.72
C TYR A 61 13.23 -9.20 9.95
N ALA A 62 13.52 -8.39 10.98
CA ALA A 62 12.64 -8.25 12.14
C ALA A 62 11.25 -7.78 11.68
N GLY A 63 10.22 -8.59 11.97
CA GLY A 63 8.86 -8.32 11.53
C GLY A 63 8.50 -8.82 10.13
N TYR A 64 9.34 -9.63 9.46
CA TYR A 64 9.05 -10.23 8.15
C TYR A 64 7.73 -11.03 8.13
N GLY A 65 7.45 -11.81 9.19
CA GLY A 65 6.18 -12.54 9.32
C GLY A 65 4.97 -11.60 9.42
N SER A 66 5.08 -10.53 10.21
CA SER A 66 4.04 -9.50 10.34
C SER A 66 3.87 -8.68 9.07
N PHE A 67 4.93 -8.51 8.30
CA PHE A 67 4.90 -7.87 6.99
C PHE A 67 4.12 -8.71 5.99
N LEU A 68 4.47 -10.00 5.83
CA LEU A 68 3.77 -10.89 4.89
C LEU A 68 2.31 -11.11 5.26
N LEU A 69 2.02 -11.31 6.56
CA LEU A 69 0.65 -11.46 7.05
C LEU A 69 -0.18 -10.19 6.87
N ARG A 70 0.45 -9.02 6.70
CA ARG A 70 -0.25 -7.77 6.42
C ARG A 70 -0.34 -7.47 4.92
N ASP A 71 0.74 -7.65 4.18
CA ASP A 71 0.78 -7.39 2.72
C ASP A 71 -0.27 -8.23 2.01
N LEU A 72 -0.35 -9.53 2.31
CA LEU A 72 -1.28 -10.44 1.61
C LEU A 72 -2.76 -10.04 1.81
N PRO A 73 -3.28 -9.81 3.03
CA PRO A 73 -4.64 -9.33 3.22
C PRO A 73 -4.84 -7.89 2.74
N PHE A 74 -3.83 -7.02 2.87
CA PHE A 74 -3.92 -5.64 2.42
C PHE A 74 -4.14 -5.58 0.90
N ASP A 75 -3.31 -6.29 0.13
CA ASP A 75 -3.41 -6.35 -1.32
C ASP A 75 -4.73 -7.01 -1.76
N ALA A 76 -5.16 -8.08 -1.08
CA ALA A 76 -6.43 -8.73 -1.35
C ALA A 76 -7.64 -7.82 -1.09
N ILE A 77 -7.67 -7.13 0.06
CA ILE A 77 -8.76 -6.19 0.39
C ILE A 77 -8.75 -5.00 -0.56
N GLN A 78 -7.57 -4.46 -0.89
CA GLN A 78 -7.44 -3.35 -1.83
C GLN A 78 -7.97 -3.72 -3.20
N PHE A 79 -7.60 -4.90 -3.69
CA PHE A 79 -8.04 -5.39 -4.98
C PHE A 79 -9.55 -5.63 -5.01
N CYS A 80 -10.11 -6.28 -3.97
CA CYS A 80 -11.55 -6.46 -3.83
C CYS A 80 -12.31 -5.13 -3.83
N ILE A 81 -11.89 -4.16 -3.02
CA ILE A 81 -12.55 -2.85 -2.95
C ILE A 81 -12.43 -2.10 -4.27
N TYR A 82 -11.25 -2.15 -4.91
CA TYR A 82 -11.02 -1.56 -6.23
C TYR A 82 -11.95 -2.16 -7.29
N GLU A 83 -12.06 -3.50 -7.35
CA GLU A 83 -12.93 -4.18 -8.30
C GLU A 83 -14.40 -3.84 -8.06
N GLN A 84 -14.86 -3.85 -6.81
CA GLN A 84 -16.25 -3.51 -6.47
C GLN A 84 -16.60 -2.07 -6.88
N LEU A 85 -15.70 -1.11 -6.61
CA LEU A 85 -15.89 0.28 -7.03
C LEU A 85 -15.84 0.43 -8.56
N ARG A 86 -14.94 -0.31 -9.23
CA ARG A 86 -14.82 -0.32 -10.69
C ARG A 86 -16.08 -0.88 -11.36
N ILE A 87 -16.62 -2.00 -10.86
CA ILE A 87 -17.84 -2.63 -11.36
C ILE A 87 -19.04 -1.71 -11.15
N GLY A 88 -19.19 -1.14 -9.96
CA GLY A 88 -20.27 -0.20 -9.64
C GLY A 88 -20.24 1.05 -10.54
N TYR A 89 -19.05 1.61 -10.79
CA TYR A 89 -18.91 2.76 -11.67
C TYR A 89 -19.18 2.44 -13.14
N LYS A 90 -18.69 1.29 -13.64
CA LYS A 90 -19.01 0.81 -14.99
C LYS A 90 -20.52 0.62 -15.19
N ALA A 91 -21.21 0.07 -14.20
CA ALA A 91 -22.66 -0.12 -14.21
C ALA A 91 -23.41 1.21 -14.24
N ALA A 92 -22.94 2.21 -13.49
CA ALA A 92 -23.54 3.55 -13.47
C ALA A 92 -23.26 4.36 -14.75
N ALA A 93 -22.05 4.27 -15.30
CA ALA A 93 -21.61 5.07 -16.44
C ALA A 93 -21.93 4.44 -17.81
N ARG A 94 -22.32 3.14 -17.86
CA ARG A 94 -22.52 2.33 -19.08
C ARG A 94 -21.38 2.43 -20.11
N ARG A 95 -20.16 2.74 -19.65
CA ARG A 95 -18.96 2.88 -20.47
C ARG A 95 -17.76 2.36 -19.71
N ASP A 96 -16.72 1.98 -20.44
CA ASP A 96 -15.43 1.72 -19.83
C ASP A 96 -14.83 3.00 -19.25
N LEU A 97 -14.13 2.81 -18.13
CA LEU A 97 -13.45 3.87 -17.39
C LEU A 97 -12.21 4.32 -18.15
N ASN A 98 -12.07 5.63 -18.32
CA ASN A 98 -10.83 6.23 -18.81
C ASN A 98 -9.72 6.08 -17.77
N ASP A 99 -8.45 6.10 -18.19
CA ASP A 99 -7.28 6.00 -17.29
C ASP A 99 -7.32 6.93 -16.04
N PRO A 100 -7.79 8.19 -16.12
CA PRO A 100 -7.92 9.05 -14.94
C PRO A 100 -9.01 8.56 -13.99
N GLU A 101 -10.13 8.07 -14.52
CA GLU A 101 -11.25 7.61 -13.71
C GLU A 101 -10.86 6.33 -12.96
N ASN A 102 -10.11 5.44 -13.62
CA ASN A 102 -9.49 4.29 -12.97
C ASN A 102 -8.53 4.73 -11.85
N ALA A 103 -7.77 5.81 -12.04
CA ALA A 103 -6.92 6.36 -10.98
C ALA A 103 -7.74 6.96 -9.83
N VAL A 104 -8.86 7.66 -10.09
CA VAL A 104 -9.72 8.24 -9.03
C VAL A 104 -10.31 7.12 -8.18
N ILE A 105 -10.85 6.10 -8.86
CA ILE A 105 -11.40 4.91 -8.20
C ILE A 105 -10.30 4.19 -7.42
N GLY A 106 -9.09 4.08 -7.97
CA GLY A 106 -7.92 3.54 -7.28
C GLY A 106 -7.56 4.32 -6.03
N ALA A 107 -7.60 5.65 -6.08
CA ALA A 107 -7.33 6.52 -4.93
C ALA A 107 -8.38 6.38 -3.82
N PHE A 108 -9.67 6.34 -4.19
CA PHE A 108 -10.76 6.10 -3.24
C PHE A 108 -10.71 4.68 -2.64
N ALA A 109 -10.46 3.67 -3.48
CA ALA A 109 -10.27 2.30 -3.04
C ALA A 109 -9.11 2.20 -2.04
N GLY A 110 -7.97 2.84 -2.36
CA GLY A 110 -6.80 2.90 -1.49
C GLY A 110 -7.07 3.64 -0.17
N ALA A 111 -7.85 4.72 -0.19
CA ALA A 111 -8.24 5.45 1.01
C ALA A 111 -9.13 4.60 1.93
N LEU A 112 -10.16 3.94 1.37
CA LEU A 112 -11.07 3.08 2.12
C LEU A 112 -10.36 1.85 2.66
N THR A 113 -9.54 1.21 1.82
CA THR A 113 -8.70 0.09 2.25
C THR A 113 -7.77 0.52 3.36
N GLY A 114 -7.08 1.64 3.18
CA GLY A 114 -6.21 2.21 4.20
C GLY A 114 -6.94 2.45 5.52
N ALA A 115 -8.18 2.96 5.50
CA ALA A 115 -8.97 3.12 6.72
C ALA A 115 -9.25 1.78 7.41
N ILE A 116 -9.67 0.76 6.65
CA ILE A 116 -9.97 -0.58 7.17
C ILE A 116 -8.71 -1.27 7.71
N THR A 117 -7.57 -1.10 7.05
CA THR A 117 -6.31 -1.77 7.40
C THR A 117 -5.44 -0.95 8.36
N THR A 118 -5.86 0.24 8.78
CA THR A 118 -5.09 1.08 9.71
C THR A 118 -4.72 0.34 11.00
N PRO A 119 -5.60 -0.43 11.66
CA PRO A 119 -5.23 -1.22 12.84
C PRO A 119 -4.09 -2.20 12.58
N LEU A 120 -4.10 -2.87 11.42
CA LEU A 120 -3.05 -3.80 11.01
C LEU A 120 -1.73 -3.08 10.73
N ASP A 121 -1.80 -1.87 10.16
CA ASP A 121 -0.62 -1.02 9.91
C ASP A 121 0.04 -0.54 11.22
N VAL A 122 -0.75 -0.22 12.24
CA VAL A 122 -0.23 0.15 13.57
C VAL A 122 0.48 -1.03 14.23
N VAL A 123 -0.11 -2.23 14.16
CA VAL A 123 0.50 -3.44 14.74
C VAL A 123 1.82 -3.79 14.02
N LYS A 124 1.84 -3.71 12.68
CA LYS A 124 3.07 -3.93 11.89
C LYS A 124 4.17 -2.95 12.28
N THR A 125 3.87 -1.65 12.34
CA THR A 125 4.89 -0.63 12.64
C THR A 125 5.45 -0.80 14.04
N ARG A 126 4.62 -1.10 15.05
CA ARG A 126 5.07 -1.41 16.42
C ARG A 126 6.01 -2.62 16.46
N LEU A 127 5.65 -3.70 15.78
CA LEU A 127 6.47 -4.93 15.72
C LEU A 127 7.79 -4.74 14.96
N MET A 128 7.81 -3.89 13.92
CA MET A 128 9.03 -3.58 13.16
C MET A 128 9.95 -2.60 13.90
N VAL A 129 9.38 -1.68 14.68
CA VAL A 129 10.12 -0.68 15.47
C VAL A 129 10.73 -1.28 16.75
N GLN A 130 10.10 -2.28 17.39
CA GLN A 130 10.61 -2.81 18.66
C GLN A 130 12.01 -3.45 18.59
N GLY A 131 12.45 -3.89 17.41
CA GLY A 131 13.76 -4.53 17.21
C GLY A 131 14.10 -5.59 18.27
N SER A 132 15.27 -5.47 18.90
CA SER A 132 15.75 -6.39 19.96
C SER A 132 15.06 -6.27 21.32
N ALA A 133 14.17 -5.29 21.53
CA ALA A 133 13.52 -5.10 22.83
C ALA A 133 12.55 -6.25 23.17
N ASN A 134 12.17 -7.05 22.18
CA ASN A 134 11.33 -8.26 22.30
C ASN A 134 10.07 -8.04 23.17
N GLN A 135 9.51 -6.84 23.16
CA GLN A 135 8.39 -6.43 24.01
C GLN A 135 7.09 -7.14 23.61
N TYR A 136 6.95 -7.52 22.34
CA TYR A 136 5.82 -8.24 21.80
C TYR A 136 6.29 -9.57 21.21
N LYS A 137 5.70 -10.68 21.67
CA LYS A 137 6.02 -12.04 21.19
C LYS A 137 5.35 -12.38 19.86
N GLY A 138 4.37 -11.58 19.44
CA GLY A 138 3.64 -11.77 18.19
C GLY A 138 2.55 -10.73 17.96
N ILE A 139 1.79 -10.91 16.89
CA ILE A 139 0.74 -9.99 16.44
C ILE A 139 -0.40 -9.91 17.46
N PHE A 140 -0.88 -11.06 17.95
CA PHE A 140 -1.94 -11.11 18.95
C PHE A 140 -1.53 -10.49 20.28
N ASP A 141 -0.29 -10.75 20.73
CA ASP A 141 0.27 -10.18 21.95
C ASP A 141 0.43 -8.65 21.83
N CYS A 142 0.85 -8.17 20.65
CA CYS A 142 0.92 -6.75 20.34
C CYS A 142 -0.47 -6.08 20.35
N VAL A 143 -1.46 -6.68 19.68
CA VAL A 143 -2.85 -6.17 19.67
C VAL A 143 -3.42 -6.12 21.09
N GLN A 144 -3.26 -7.20 21.85
CA GLN A 144 -3.79 -7.28 23.21
C GLN A 144 -3.13 -6.25 24.13
N THR A 145 -1.82 -6.07 24.01
CA THR A 145 -1.07 -5.08 24.81
C THR A 145 -1.47 -3.66 24.45
N ILE A 146 -1.58 -3.34 23.15
CA ILE A 146 -2.03 -2.00 22.70
C ILE A 146 -3.43 -1.70 23.22
N VAL A 147 -4.37 -2.64 23.09
CA VAL A 147 -5.75 -2.43 23.54
C VAL A 147 -5.82 -2.28 25.07
N ARG A 148 -4.98 -3.02 25.81
CA ARG A 148 -4.97 -3.00 27.27
C ARG A 148 -4.27 -1.76 27.85
N GLU A 149 -3.18 -1.31 27.24
CA GLU A 149 -2.36 -0.20 27.76
C GLU A 149 -2.73 1.16 27.17
N GLU A 150 -3.06 1.23 25.88
CA GLU A 150 -3.34 2.50 25.17
C GLU A 150 -4.80 2.65 24.74
N GLY A 151 -5.59 1.59 24.85
CA GLY A 151 -6.99 1.55 24.46
C GLY A 151 -7.22 1.24 22.97
N PRO A 152 -8.46 0.87 22.59
CA PRO A 152 -8.81 0.49 21.21
C PRO A 152 -8.68 1.65 20.21
N SER A 153 -8.77 2.91 20.66
CA SER A 153 -8.57 4.09 19.81
C SER A 153 -7.11 4.26 19.35
N ALA A 154 -6.14 3.65 20.06
CA ALA A 154 -4.73 3.66 19.66
C ALA A 154 -4.48 2.93 18.32
N LEU A 155 -5.33 1.96 17.97
CA LEU A 155 -5.28 1.24 16.69
C LEU A 155 -5.72 2.10 15.50
N LEU A 156 -6.43 3.20 15.75
CA LEU A 156 -6.89 4.14 14.72
C LEU A 156 -6.07 5.45 14.72
N LYS A 157 -5.10 5.60 15.64
CA LYS A 157 -4.17 6.74 15.64
C LYS A 157 -3.36 6.71 14.34
N GLY A 158 -3.59 7.70 13.47
CA GLY A 158 -2.92 7.84 12.18
C GLY A 158 -3.85 7.89 10.96
N ILE A 159 -5.16 7.62 11.13
CA ILE A 159 -6.14 7.78 10.05
C ILE A 159 -6.14 9.20 9.47
N GLY A 160 -6.11 10.22 10.33
CA GLY A 160 -6.15 11.63 9.90
C GLY A 160 -5.00 12.00 8.95
N PRO A 161 -3.73 11.83 9.36
CA PRO A 161 -2.57 12.07 8.49
C PRO A 161 -2.61 11.24 7.19
N ARG A 162 -3.07 9.98 7.26
CA ARG A 162 -3.13 9.09 6.08
C ARG A 162 -4.17 9.53 5.06
N VAL A 163 -5.39 9.84 5.52
CA VAL A 163 -6.48 10.33 4.66
C VAL A 163 -6.10 11.68 4.06
N MET A 164 -5.48 12.56 4.84
CA MET A 164 -4.99 13.85 4.36
C MET A 164 -3.91 13.70 3.28
N TRP A 165 -2.92 12.81 3.49
CA TRP A 165 -1.87 12.54 2.50
C TRP A 165 -2.43 11.99 1.18
N ILE A 166 -3.37 11.04 1.26
CA ILE A 166 -4.01 10.45 0.08
C ILE A 166 -4.86 11.50 -0.65
N GLY A 167 -5.58 12.35 0.08
CA GLY A 167 -6.39 13.43 -0.50
C GLY A 167 -5.56 14.49 -1.23
N ILE A 168 -4.45 14.91 -0.63
CA ILE A 168 -3.52 15.89 -1.26
C ILE A 168 -2.81 15.25 -2.45
N GLY A 169 -2.28 14.03 -2.29
CA GLY A 169 -1.60 13.30 -3.35
C GLY A 169 -2.50 13.05 -4.56
N GLY A 170 -3.76 12.66 -4.32
CA GLY A 170 -4.78 12.52 -5.35
C GLY A 170 -5.05 13.84 -6.07
N SER A 171 -5.27 14.92 -5.33
CA SER A 171 -5.56 16.25 -5.91
C SER A 171 -4.43 16.75 -6.83
N ILE A 172 -3.17 16.60 -6.40
CA ILE A 172 -2.00 17.01 -7.20
C ILE A 172 -1.89 16.12 -8.45
N PHE A 173 -2.04 14.80 -8.30
CA PHE A 173 -1.96 13.88 -9.42
C PHE A 173 -3.04 14.17 -10.47
N PHE A 174 -4.30 14.34 -10.05
CA PHE A 174 -5.39 14.69 -10.97
C PHE A 174 -5.21 16.07 -11.60
N GLY A 175 -4.80 17.08 -10.82
CA GLY A 175 -4.57 18.42 -11.34
C GLY A 175 -3.48 18.45 -12.42
N VAL A 176 -2.36 17.74 -12.21
CA VAL A 176 -1.29 17.64 -13.21
C VAL A 176 -1.74 16.84 -14.43
N LEU A 177 -2.48 15.76 -14.22
CA LEU A 177 -2.93 14.88 -15.30
C LEU A 177 -3.95 15.58 -16.20
N GLU A 178 -4.93 16.30 -15.63
CA GLU A 178 -5.89 17.10 -16.40
C GLU A 178 -5.21 18.24 -17.16
N SER A 179 -4.27 18.95 -16.51
CA SER A 179 -3.49 20.00 -17.15
C SER A 179 -2.68 19.48 -18.33
N THR A 180 -2.02 18.33 -18.16
CA THR A 180 -1.22 17.68 -19.21
C THR A 180 -2.09 17.20 -20.36
N LYS A 181 -3.25 16.61 -20.07
CA LYS A 181 -4.20 16.19 -21.10
C LYS A 181 -4.75 17.36 -21.90
N ARG A 182 -5.07 18.47 -21.24
CA ARG A 182 -5.55 19.68 -21.89
C ARG A 182 -4.50 20.25 -22.86
N LEU A 183 -3.25 20.35 -22.42
CA LEU A 183 -2.13 20.78 -23.26
C LEU A 183 -1.89 19.85 -24.46
N LEU A 184 -2.00 18.53 -24.26
CA LEU A 184 -1.80 17.55 -25.33
C LEU A 184 -2.98 17.54 -26.32
N ALA A 185 -4.20 17.78 -25.85
CA ALA A 185 -5.39 17.91 -26.69
C ALA A 185 -5.33 19.20 -27.55
N GLU A 186 -4.83 20.30 -27.01
CA GLU A 186 -4.59 21.55 -27.75
C GLU A 186 -3.52 21.39 -28.84
N ARG A 187 -2.57 20.44 -28.67
CA ARG A 187 -1.55 20.10 -29.67
C ARG A 187 -1.97 19.02 -30.68
N ARG A 188 -3.14 18.40 -30.54
CA ARG A 188 -3.64 17.44 -31.54
C ARG A 188 -4.21 18.22 -32.73
N PRO A 189 -3.64 18.13 -33.94
CA PRO A 189 -4.29 18.67 -35.13
C PRO A 189 -5.63 17.94 -35.30
N LYS A 190 -6.72 18.71 -35.52
CA LYS A 190 -8.03 18.14 -35.86
C LYS A 190 -7.85 17.21 -37.06
N PRO A 191 -8.41 15.98 -37.05
CA PRO A 191 -8.43 15.16 -38.26
C PRO A 191 -9.12 15.98 -39.35
N LEU A 192 -8.42 16.16 -40.47
CA LEU A 192 -8.96 16.77 -41.68
C LEU A 192 -10.20 15.96 -42.06
N ASN A 193 -11.38 16.57 -41.87
CA ASN A 193 -12.62 16.03 -42.40
C ASN A 193 -12.41 15.81 -43.90
N GLY A 194 -12.39 14.54 -44.31
CA GLY A 194 -12.50 14.17 -45.70
C GLY A 194 -13.80 14.74 -46.24
N LYS A 195 -13.68 15.67 -47.20
CA LYS A 195 -14.74 15.93 -48.15
C LYS A 195 -15.06 14.60 -48.82
N HIS A 196 -16.23 14.05 -48.54
CA HIS A 196 -16.88 13.17 -49.51
C HIS A 196 -17.56 14.09 -50.52
N ASP A 197 -17.16 13.90 -51.77
CA ASP A 197 -17.73 14.47 -53.00
C ASP A 197 -19.25 14.28 -53.10
#